data_AF-A0A9N8MQU0-F1
#
_entry.id   AF-A0A9N8MQU0-F1
#
_cell.length_a   1.000
_cell.length_b   1.000
_cell.length_c   1.000
_cell.angle_alpha   90.00
_cell.angle_beta   90.00
_cell.angle_gamma   90.00
#
_symmetry.space_group_name_H-M   'P 1'
#
loop_
_entity.id
_entity.type
_entity.pdbx_description
1 polymer ?
#
loop_
_entity_poly.entity_id
_entity_poly.type
_entity_poly.pdbx_seq_one_letter_code
_entity_poly.pdbx_strand_id
1 'polypeptide(L)'
;MIHESHINNIERYRRRALVKRAIPYFVFILTFLLAYYLKFKYSESTNLFNDKLIDVCSIFFGIFIGCLYLFEKFRSNETYSEFLKFCKILLYQNLIVIAFSFIIILTNDNIPKEEIKILNCMFDIRALVFSLYVALFAVVLQRIFIFIKIILKVLRSIRQS
;
A
#
# COMPACT_ATOMS: atom_id res chain seq x y z
N MET A 1 -10.78 7.54 42.07
CA MET A 1 -9.63 8.28 41.51
C MET A 1 -8.91 7.32 40.56
N ILE A 2 -9.03 7.51 39.25
CA ILE A 2 -8.37 6.62 38.27
C ILE A 2 -6.87 6.89 38.37
N HIS A 3 -6.09 5.87 38.71
CA HIS A 3 -4.64 5.95 38.92
C HIS A 3 -3.96 6.56 37.67
N GLU A 4 -3.09 7.56 37.84
CA GLU A 4 -2.35 8.23 36.74
C GLU A 4 -1.60 7.25 35.81
N SER A 5 -1.24 6.07 36.33
CA SER A 5 -0.65 4.98 35.56
C SER A 5 -1.57 4.44 34.45
N HIS A 6 -2.89 4.42 34.66
CA HIS A 6 -3.87 4.04 33.65
C HIS A 6 -4.01 5.11 32.56
N ILE A 7 -4.00 6.39 32.93
CA ILE A 7 -4.08 7.51 31.96
C ILE A 7 -2.83 7.51 31.07
N ASN A 8 -1.64 7.36 31.65
CA ASN A 8 -0.38 7.27 30.91
C ASN A 8 -0.29 6.04 29.99
N ASN A 9 -0.97 4.94 30.34
CA ASN A 9 -1.05 3.76 29.48
C ASN A 9 -2.01 3.97 28.29
N ILE A 10 -3.13 4.65 28.51
CA ILE A 10 -4.09 5.00 27.45
C ILE A 10 -3.43 5.96 26.44
N GLU A 11 -2.72 6.98 26.90
CA GLU A 11 -2.01 7.91 26.01
C GLU A 11 -0.92 7.22 25.19
N ARG A 12 -0.12 6.35 25.81
CA ARG A 12 0.92 5.58 25.11
C ARG A 12 0.32 4.68 24.04
N TYR A 13 -0.83 4.04 24.31
CA TYR A 13 -1.53 3.23 23.32
C TYR A 13 -2.05 4.07 22.15
N ARG A 14 -2.62 5.24 22.45
CA ARG A 14 -3.12 6.19 21.44
C ARG A 14 -2.01 6.71 20.53
N ARG A 15 -0.85 7.08 21.10
CA ARG A 15 0.34 7.50 20.31
C ARG A 15 0.84 6.38 19.40
N ARG A 16 0.95 5.13 19.89
CA ARG A 16 1.34 3.99 19.05
C ARG A 16 0.38 3.75 17.89
N ALA A 17 -0.93 3.91 18.12
CA ALA A 17 -1.93 3.81 17.07
C ALA A 17 -1.80 4.93 16.03
N LEU A 18 -1.52 6.16 16.48
CA LEU A 18 -1.29 7.33 15.62
C LEU A 18 -0.06 7.16 14.72
N VAL A 19 1.07 6.71 15.30
CA VAL A 19 2.29 6.40 14.55
C VAL A 19 2.03 5.32 13.50
N LYS A 20 1.33 4.23 13.88
CA LYS A 20 0.97 3.17 12.92
C LYS A 20 0.11 3.67 11.76
N ARG A 21 -0.76 4.65 11.97
CA ARG A 21 -1.54 5.30 10.89
C ARG A 21 -0.71 6.25 10.04
N ALA A 22 0.31 6.88 10.61
CA ALA A 22 1.19 7.81 9.90
C ALA A 22 2.20 7.12 8.98
N ILE A 23 2.64 5.91 9.34
CA ILE A 23 3.66 5.14 8.60
C ILE A 23 3.38 5.03 7.08
N PRO A 24 2.16 4.66 6.62
CA PRO A 24 1.86 4.59 5.19
C PRO A 24 2.03 5.94 4.46
N TYR A 25 1.67 7.05 5.10
CA TYR A 25 1.85 8.39 4.52
C TYR A 25 3.34 8.75 4.43
N PHE A 26 4.12 8.37 5.44
CA PHE A 26 5.56 8.57 5.41
C PHE A 26 6.23 7.77 4.29
N VAL A 27 5.87 6.50 4.13
CA VAL A 27 6.36 5.66 3.01
C VAL A 27 5.96 6.28 1.68
N PHE A 28 4.71 6.71 1.54
CA PHE A 28 4.24 7.36 0.33
C PHE A 28 5.06 8.60 -0.02
N ILE A 29 5.19 9.56 0.90
CA ILE A 29 5.90 10.83 0.66
C ILE A 29 7.37 10.56 0.35
N LEU A 30 8.04 9.71 1.14
CA LEU A 30 9.45 9.40 0.94
C LEU A 30 9.70 8.75 -0.42
N THR A 31 8.92 7.73 -0.78
CA THR A 31 9.06 7.05 -2.07
C THR A 31 8.72 7.97 -3.23
N PHE A 32 7.70 8.82 -3.09
CA PHE A 32 7.33 9.81 -4.11
C PHE A 32 8.48 10.78 -4.38
N LEU A 33 9.03 11.39 -3.32
CA LEU A 33 10.12 12.35 -3.44
C LEU A 33 11.37 11.71 -4.04
N LEU A 34 11.71 10.49 -3.63
CA LEU A 34 12.85 9.74 -4.18
C LEU A 34 12.65 9.43 -5.67
N ALA A 35 11.49 8.88 -6.04
CA ALA A 35 11.19 8.54 -7.44
C ALA A 35 11.21 9.78 -8.34
N TYR A 36 10.66 10.90 -7.85
CA TYR A 36 10.61 12.16 -8.60
C TYR A 36 11.99 12.80 -8.72
N TYR A 37 12.77 12.81 -7.63
CA TYR A 37 14.13 13.32 -7.64
C TYR A 37 15.04 12.54 -8.59
N LEU A 38 14.88 11.21 -8.63
CA LEU A 38 15.60 10.33 -9.56
C LEU A 38 15.05 10.38 -11.00
N LYS A 39 14.00 11.17 -11.25
CA LYS A 39 13.34 11.31 -12.55
C LYS A 39 12.94 9.98 -13.17
N PHE A 40 12.41 9.06 -12.36
CA PHE A 40 11.89 7.81 -12.88
C PHE A 40 10.72 8.07 -13.83
N LYS A 41 10.78 7.45 -15.01
CA LYS A 41 9.76 7.56 -16.06
C LYS A 41 9.40 6.16 -16.53
N TYR A 42 8.20 6.03 -17.05
CA TYR A 42 7.86 4.82 -17.78
C TYR A 42 8.64 4.76 -19.10
N SER A 43 9.31 3.64 -19.32
CA SER A 43 10.11 3.26 -20.48
C SER A 43 10.12 1.74 -20.62
N GLU A 44 10.63 1.22 -21.75
CA GLU A 44 10.82 -0.23 -21.94
C GLU A 44 11.64 -0.88 -20.81
N SER A 45 12.66 -0.18 -20.30
CA SER A 45 13.46 -0.67 -19.17
C SER A 45 12.68 -0.78 -17.85
N THR A 46 11.60 -0.02 -17.69
CA THR A 46 10.69 -0.11 -16.52
C THR A 46 9.48 -1.00 -16.77
N ASN A 47 9.30 -1.53 -17.99
CA ASN A 47 8.18 -2.40 -18.31
C ASN A 47 8.21 -3.68 -17.45
N LEU A 48 9.41 -4.24 -17.25
CA LEU A 48 9.60 -5.39 -16.35
C LEU A 48 9.17 -5.09 -14.90
N PHE A 49 9.42 -3.87 -14.42
CA PHE A 49 8.95 -3.46 -13.08
C PHE A 49 7.43 -3.43 -13.03
N ASN A 50 6.79 -2.90 -14.07
CA ASN A 50 5.35 -2.84 -14.19
C ASN A 50 4.70 -4.24 -14.24
N ASP A 51 5.26 -5.15 -15.04
CA ASP A 51 4.80 -6.54 -15.14
C ASP A 51 4.91 -7.26 -13.79
N LYS A 52 6.06 -7.14 -13.11
CA LYS A 52 6.25 -7.79 -11.79
C LYS A 52 5.35 -7.22 -10.71
N LEU A 53 5.02 -5.94 -10.81
CA LEU A 53 4.06 -5.30 -9.92
C LEU A 53 2.66 -5.88 -10.13
N ILE A 54 2.22 -6.03 -11.38
CA ILE A 54 0.94 -6.66 -11.72
C ILE A 54 0.91 -8.11 -11.21
N ASP A 55 2.00 -8.86 -11.40
CA ASP A 55 2.15 -10.24 -10.88
C ASP A 55 1.92 -10.28 -9.37
N VAL A 56 2.63 -9.44 -8.61
CA VAL A 56 2.51 -9.38 -7.14
C VAL A 56 1.09 -9.02 -6.73
N CYS A 57 0.51 -7.97 -7.31
CA CYS A 57 -0.85 -7.54 -7.00
C CYS A 57 -1.88 -8.65 -7.30
N SER A 58 -1.71 -9.38 -8.39
CA SER A 58 -2.59 -10.48 -8.80
C SER A 58 -2.47 -11.70 -7.88
N ILE A 59 -1.25 -12.07 -7.48
CA ILE A 59 -1.02 -13.15 -6.50
C ILE A 59 -1.71 -12.81 -5.17
N PHE A 60 -1.47 -11.60 -4.66
CA PHE A 60 -2.06 -11.19 -3.39
C PHE A 60 -3.57 -11.02 -3.45
N PHE A 61 -4.13 -10.62 -4.59
CA PHE A 61 -5.57 -10.64 -4.82
C PHE A 61 -6.18 -12.03 -4.55
N GLY A 62 -5.61 -13.08 -5.13
CA GLY A 62 -6.04 -14.46 -4.89
C GLY A 62 -5.89 -14.89 -3.42
N ILE A 63 -4.76 -14.53 -2.79
CA ILE A 63 -4.52 -14.81 -1.36
C ILE A 63 -5.56 -14.14 -0.47
N PHE A 64 -5.94 -12.89 -0.75
CA PHE A 64 -6.95 -12.19 0.04
C PHE A 64 -8.31 -12.85 -0.08
N ILE A 65 -8.74 -13.24 -1.29
CA ILE A 65 -9.99 -13.98 -1.49
C ILE A 65 -9.96 -15.30 -0.71
N GLY A 66 -8.87 -16.07 -0.82
CA GLY A 66 -8.70 -17.31 -0.07
C GLY A 66 -8.80 -17.11 1.44
N CYS A 67 -8.21 -16.02 1.95
CA CYS A 67 -8.31 -15.66 3.36
C CYS A 67 -9.74 -15.23 3.77
N LEU A 68 -10.46 -14.48 2.94
CA LEU A 68 -11.86 -14.14 3.21
C LEU A 68 -12.71 -15.41 3.44
N TYR A 69 -12.49 -16.44 2.62
CA TYR A 69 -13.21 -17.72 2.69
C TYR A 69 -12.76 -18.60 3.87
N LEU A 70 -11.45 -18.81 4.03
CA LEU A 70 -10.90 -19.66 5.10
C LEU A 70 -11.30 -19.17 6.50
N PHE A 71 -11.39 -17.86 6.68
CA PHE A 71 -11.70 -17.27 7.98
C PHE A 71 -13.21 -17.00 8.16
N GLU A 72 -14.07 -17.30 7.18
CA GLU A 72 -15.53 -17.12 7.28
C GLU A 72 -16.14 -17.85 8.49
N LYS A 73 -15.56 -18.98 8.89
CA LYS A 73 -15.95 -19.73 10.08
C LYS A 73 -15.80 -18.94 11.41
N PHE A 74 -15.01 -17.87 11.42
CA PHE A 74 -14.75 -17.03 12.61
C PHE A 74 -15.57 -15.73 12.62
N ARG A 75 -16.67 -15.66 11.85
CA ARG A 75 -17.49 -14.46 11.64
C ARG A 75 -18.00 -13.77 12.91
N SER A 76 -18.19 -14.51 13.99
CA SER A 76 -18.69 -14.00 15.27
C SER A 76 -17.65 -13.26 16.12
N ASN A 77 -16.36 -13.25 15.75
CA ASN A 77 -15.29 -12.61 16.51
C ASN A 77 -15.04 -11.17 16.04
N GLU A 78 -15.01 -10.18 16.93
CA GLU A 78 -14.70 -8.77 16.58
C GLU A 78 -13.35 -8.63 15.86
N THR A 79 -12.36 -9.42 16.25
CA THR A 79 -11.03 -9.47 15.62
C THR A 79 -11.11 -9.87 14.15
N TYR A 80 -12.08 -10.71 13.78
CA TYR A 80 -12.31 -11.12 12.40
C TYR A 80 -12.91 -9.99 11.56
N SER A 81 -13.80 -9.17 12.13
CA SER A 81 -14.35 -7.99 11.44
C SER A 81 -13.26 -6.98 11.07
N GLU A 82 -12.29 -6.74 11.96
CA GLU A 82 -11.15 -5.87 11.67
C GLU A 82 -10.22 -6.47 10.60
N PHE A 83 -9.95 -7.78 10.67
CA PHE A 83 -9.17 -8.48 9.66
C PHE A 83 -9.84 -8.44 8.28
N LEU A 84 -11.16 -8.67 8.21
CA LEU A 84 -11.94 -8.55 6.99
C LEU A 84 -11.85 -7.14 6.38
N LYS A 85 -12.00 -6.10 7.20
CA LYS A 85 -11.85 -4.70 6.74
C LYS A 85 -10.46 -4.47 6.18
N PHE A 86 -9.42 -4.98 6.83
CA PHE A 86 -8.04 -4.88 6.36
C PHE A 86 -7.82 -5.59 5.02
N CYS A 87 -8.30 -6.83 4.87
CA CYS A 87 -8.22 -7.59 3.61
C CYS A 87 -8.96 -6.88 2.47
N LYS A 88 -10.16 -6.34 2.72
CA LYS A 88 -10.92 -5.57 1.72
C LYS A 88 -10.17 -4.32 1.26
N ILE A 89 -9.62 -3.55 2.18
CA ILE A 89 -8.82 -2.35 1.86
C ILE A 89 -7.61 -2.74 0.98
N LEU A 90 -6.89 -3.80 1.36
CA LEU A 90 -5.78 -4.32 0.58
C LEU A 90 -6.21 -4.78 -0.82
N LEU A 91 -7.34 -5.47 -0.94
CA LEU A 91 -7.88 -5.92 -2.22
C LEU A 91 -8.20 -4.73 -3.14
N TYR A 92 -8.89 -3.70 -2.64
CA TYR A 92 -9.15 -2.48 -3.42
C TYR A 92 -7.86 -1.76 -3.81
N GLN A 93 -6.87 -1.70 -2.92
CA GLN A 93 -5.59 -1.07 -3.23
C GLN A 93 -4.83 -1.80 -4.34
N ASN A 94 -4.84 -3.14 -4.35
CA ASN A 94 -4.23 -3.91 -5.44
C ASN A 94 -4.96 -3.69 -6.76
N LEU A 95 -6.29 -3.65 -6.76
CA LEU A 95 -7.07 -3.33 -7.96
C LEU A 95 -6.78 -1.93 -8.48
N ILE A 96 -6.69 -0.92 -7.60
CA ILE A 96 -6.33 0.46 -7.98
C ILE A 96 -4.94 0.48 -8.62
N VAL A 97 -3.97 -0.21 -8.04
CA VAL A 97 -2.60 -0.25 -8.58
C VAL A 97 -2.56 -0.95 -9.95
N ILE A 98 -3.30 -2.05 -10.13
CA ILE A 98 -3.44 -2.73 -11.43
C ILE A 98 -4.13 -1.82 -12.46
N ALA A 99 -5.24 -1.16 -12.10
CA ALA A 99 -5.92 -0.24 -13.00
C ALA A 99 -4.99 0.93 -13.40
N PHE A 100 -4.23 1.45 -12.44
CA PHE A 100 -3.31 2.55 -12.67
C PHE A 100 -2.10 2.12 -13.52
N SER A 101 -1.63 0.87 -13.40
CA SER A 101 -0.60 0.31 -14.28
C SER A 101 -1.06 0.25 -15.73
N PHE A 102 -2.29 -0.21 -15.99
CA PHE A 102 -2.87 -0.20 -17.33
C PHE A 102 -3.04 1.21 -17.89
N ILE A 103 -3.51 2.15 -17.06
CA ILE A 103 -3.61 3.56 -17.48
C ILE A 103 -2.24 4.10 -17.89
N ILE A 104 -1.18 3.82 -17.13
CA ILE A 104 0.17 4.27 -17.46
C ILE A 104 0.64 3.65 -18.78
N ILE A 105 0.45 2.35 -18.99
CA ILE A 105 0.79 1.69 -20.25
C ILE A 105 0.07 2.35 -21.43
N LEU A 106 -1.24 2.55 -21.32
CA LEU A 106 -2.08 3.09 -22.41
C LEU A 106 -1.84 4.57 -22.68
N THR A 107 -1.49 5.35 -21.65
CA THR A 107 -1.34 6.80 -21.75
C THR A 107 0.10 7.25 -21.97
N ASN A 108 1.10 6.40 -21.75
CA ASN A 108 2.52 6.77 -21.82
C ASN A 108 2.89 7.50 -23.13
N ASP A 109 2.35 7.06 -24.26
CA ASP A 109 2.63 7.67 -25.56
C ASP A 109 1.91 9.01 -25.76
N ASN A 110 0.80 9.21 -25.05
CA ASN A 110 -0.05 10.40 -25.10
C ASN A 110 0.33 11.47 -24.07
N ILE A 111 1.15 11.16 -23.06
CA ILE A 111 1.60 12.16 -22.07
C ILE A 111 2.57 13.12 -22.77
N PRO A 112 2.40 14.45 -22.67
CA PRO A 112 3.32 15.42 -23.25
C PRO A 112 4.78 15.11 -22.89
N LYS A 113 5.68 15.18 -23.88
CA LYS A 113 7.13 15.04 -23.67
C LYS A 113 7.75 16.31 -23.10
N GLU A 114 7.05 17.42 -23.22
CA GLU A 114 7.51 18.75 -22.85
C GLU A 114 7.27 19.02 -21.36
N GLU A 115 8.24 19.69 -20.73
CA GLU A 115 8.12 20.15 -19.35
C GLU A 115 7.10 21.30 -19.30
N ILE A 116 6.09 21.18 -18.43
CA ILE A 116 5.14 22.29 -18.23
C ILE A 116 5.77 23.28 -17.26
N LYS A 117 5.90 24.53 -17.69
CA LYS A 117 6.22 25.65 -16.79
C LYS A 117 4.96 26.10 -16.06
N ILE A 118 4.91 25.85 -14.76
CA ILE A 118 3.90 26.41 -13.86
C ILE A 118 4.65 27.26 -12.84
N LEU A 119 4.32 28.56 -12.74
CA LEU A 119 4.86 29.45 -11.68
C LEU A 119 6.41 29.43 -11.56
N ASN A 120 7.14 29.49 -12.67
CA ASN A 120 8.62 29.40 -12.74
C ASN A 120 9.25 28.07 -12.30
N CYS A 121 8.46 27.04 -12.02
CA CYS A 121 8.95 25.69 -11.76
C CYS A 121 8.73 24.82 -13.01
N MET A 122 9.77 24.09 -13.43
CA MET A 122 9.68 23.16 -14.56
C MET A 122 9.25 21.80 -14.03
N PHE A 123 8.06 21.35 -14.43
CA PHE A 123 7.51 20.06 -14.02
C PHE A 123 7.56 19.06 -15.17
N ASP A 124 8.16 17.91 -14.90
CA ASP A 124 8.12 16.75 -15.77
C ASP A 124 6.90 15.91 -15.38
N ILE A 125 5.81 16.02 -16.16
CA ILE A 125 4.55 15.33 -15.88
C ILE A 125 4.74 13.81 -15.87
N ARG A 126 5.56 13.28 -16.78
CA ARG A 126 5.80 11.83 -16.86
C ARG A 126 6.47 11.34 -15.60
N ALA A 127 7.50 12.06 -15.15
CA ALA A 127 8.16 11.74 -13.90
C ALA A 127 7.21 11.86 -12.71
N LEU A 128 6.34 12.89 -12.70
CA LEU A 128 5.36 13.10 -11.62
C LEU A 128 4.33 11.97 -11.54
N VAL A 129 3.71 11.60 -12.66
CA VAL A 129 2.71 10.53 -12.73
C VAL A 129 3.34 9.19 -12.37
N PHE A 130 4.53 8.90 -12.91
CA PHE A 130 5.21 7.65 -12.63
C PHE A 130 5.69 7.57 -11.16
N SER A 131 6.14 8.69 -10.59
CA SER A 131 6.52 8.76 -9.17
C SER A 131 5.33 8.55 -8.24
N LEU A 132 4.16 9.09 -8.60
CA LEU A 132 2.91 8.85 -7.89
C LEU A 132 2.55 7.36 -7.91
N TYR A 133 2.70 6.72 -9.06
CA TYR A 133 2.46 5.29 -9.22
C TYR A 133 3.39 4.42 -8.37
N VAL A 134 4.70 4.67 -8.43
CA VAL A 134 5.69 3.95 -7.64
C VAL A 134 5.43 4.13 -6.13
N ALA A 135 5.06 5.34 -5.70
CA ALA A 135 4.72 5.61 -4.30
C ALA A 135 3.46 4.88 -3.83
N LEU A 136 2.41 4.85 -4.65
CA LEU A 136 1.20 4.07 -4.36
C LEU A 136 1.53 2.59 -4.21
N PHE A 137 2.32 2.03 -5.13
CA PHE A 137 2.73 0.64 -5.06
C PHE A 137 3.56 0.32 -3.81
N ALA A 138 4.50 1.19 -3.42
CA ALA A 138 5.28 0.99 -2.20
C ALA A 138 4.42 0.90 -0.94
N VAL A 139 3.34 1.70 -0.87
CA VAL A 139 2.36 1.60 0.23
C VAL A 139 1.62 0.26 0.20
N VAL A 140 1.26 -0.23 -0.99
CA VAL A 140 0.62 -1.55 -1.15
C VAL A 140 1.56 -2.67 -0.70
N LEU A 141 2.81 -2.66 -1.15
CA LEU A 141 3.83 -3.62 -0.71
C LEU A 141 4.03 -3.62 0.80
N GLN A 142 4.09 -2.44 1.43
CA GLN A 142 4.20 -2.34 2.87
C GLN A 142 3.01 -3.00 3.58
N ARG A 143 1.79 -2.77 3.10
CA ARG A 143 0.58 -3.36 3.69
C ARG A 143 0.53 -4.86 3.47
N ILE A 144 0.96 -5.35 2.31
CA ILE A 144 1.14 -6.78 2.03
C ILE A 144 2.13 -7.39 3.04
N PHE A 145 3.26 -6.74 3.30
CA PHE A 145 4.23 -7.25 4.28
C PHE A 145 3.66 -7.30 5.70
N ILE A 146 2.86 -6.31 6.10
CA ILE A 146 2.15 -6.33 7.38
C ILE A 146 1.14 -7.48 7.42
N PHE A 147 0.40 -7.71 6.33
CA PHE A 147 -0.54 -8.82 6.22
C PHE A 147 0.16 -10.16 6.42
N ILE A 148 1.27 -10.42 5.72
CA ILE A 148 2.06 -11.66 5.86
C ILE A 148 2.47 -11.85 7.33
N LYS A 149 2.94 -10.80 8.01
CA LYS A 149 3.28 -10.86 9.43
C LYS A 149 2.09 -11.22 10.32
N ILE A 150 0.90 -10.74 10.02
CA ILE A 150 -0.32 -11.08 10.76
C ILE A 150 -0.65 -12.57 10.55
N ILE A 151 -0.67 -13.04 9.30
CA ILE A 151 -0.95 -14.45 8.97
C ILE A 151 0.06 -15.38 9.66
N LEU A 152 1.37 -15.07 9.59
CA LEU A 152 2.40 -15.87 10.26
C LEU A 152 2.20 -15.95 11.78
N LYS A 153 1.76 -14.86 12.42
CA LYS A 153 1.44 -14.86 13.85
C LYS A 153 0.21 -15.72 14.16
N VAL A 154 -0.85 -15.61 13.36
CA VAL A 154 -2.07 -16.41 13.53
C VAL A 154 -1.76 -17.90 13.36
N LEU A 155 -1.03 -18.28 12.32
CA LEU A 155 -0.62 -19.67 12.08
C LEU A 155 0.22 -20.23 13.22
N ARG A 156 1.16 -19.43 13.78
CA ARG A 156 1.95 -19.84 14.94
C ARG A 156 1.06 -20.05 16.18
N SER A 157 0.06 -19.20 16.40
CA SER A 157 -0.89 -19.34 17.51
C SER A 157 -1.71 -20.62 17.40
N ILE A 158 -2.18 -20.97 16.20
CA ILE A 158 -2.97 -22.18 15.96
C ILE A 158 -2.12 -23.45 16.15
N ARG A 159 -0.84 -23.43 15.78
CA ARG A 159 0.06 -24.57 15.96
C ARG A 159 0.40 -24.86 17.44
N GLN A 160 0.19 -23.90 18.33
CA GLN A 160 0.49 -24.02 19.77
C GLN A 160 -0.74 -24.36 20.62
N SER A 161 -1.93 -24.41 20.03
CA SER A 161 -3.18 -24.90 20.66
C SER A 161 -3.43 -26.35 20.30
#